data_AF-A8F624-F1
#
_entry.id   AF-A8F624-F1
#
_cell.length_a   1.000
_cell.length_b   1.000
_cell.length_c   1.000
_cell.angle_alpha   90.00
_cell.angle_beta   90.00
_cell.angle_gamma   90.00
#
_symmetry.space_group_name_H-M   'P 1'
#
loop_
_entity.id
_entity.type
_entity.pdbx_description
1 polymer ?
#
loop_
_entity_poly.entity_id
_entity_poly.type
_entity_poly.pdbx_seq_one_letter_code
_entity_poly.pdbx_strand_id
1 'polypeptide(L)'
;MDRSLEIYRTLVDNYAEGNYSDEFLSFVNREIKNLSLYRYCRLLIAGSIDKREATPDVGDYLGVMYDHVQADDEDQKLAYALFLSYLVSQMEKSNLSVDVIMKNNAFIKFFSSYRDILSKEARTFFTWIICYKLGLTDTAPPVETARITSIDSVTYSFQPPEDLPHIKDLSRFYYSDPSVVQSVEDAVKRILDNFSKDPSRLSAYINREAAFLARDISKPVTTFQAEVAQNAVLTTPKNVNLWWIRYIVYIVFIVVALRYRKLFTAALSFIASVETIYLLLFFDFLSSSDSLIYGILAVFGFVLAFILSLRTAFRKKRFLDLSIATAIILFIFIPFVPESKELSMENYDLRNSVYYSLLKKDLFQDELSKISYFVRDLSSVLYVSMDETKTVLNDVADVLQKARNLEAIDEISVNESLYLLFSNKIAFYNSDNFMQRTKLFSGLAQDLGTYVADEKSRKSEFESAYRDFSTHVKRIMTYSADYLRKDFADYIEQLFSMKYPILSNIAPKLSLHDYISTEVKKPSIPLSREKTALSIALAAMFVFFMTKISGAKVSFFPSLILAIFSIVKWFSARSMEVFVEQGLPTLVLKESGWFNPGIFFIAVLIFGVNLFKLFRKGADVL
;
A
#
# COMPACT_ATOMS: atom_id res chain seq x y z
N MET A 1 12.91 28.50 -7.23
CA MET A 1 13.20 28.09 -5.83
C MET A 1 12.51 28.98 -4.81
N ASP A 2 12.89 30.26 -4.67
CA ASP A 2 12.32 31.13 -3.62
C ASP A 2 10.81 31.30 -3.77
N ARG A 3 10.35 31.52 -5.01
CA ARG A 3 8.93 31.57 -5.36
C ARG A 3 8.21 30.26 -5.07
N SER A 4 8.82 29.11 -5.36
CA SER A 4 8.27 27.78 -5.06
C SER A 4 8.09 27.58 -3.54
N LEU A 5 9.04 28.03 -2.73
CA LEU A 5 8.97 27.95 -1.26
C LEU A 5 7.91 28.90 -0.68
N GLU A 6 7.72 30.08 -1.28
CA GLU A 6 6.66 31.02 -0.89
C GLU A 6 5.26 30.47 -1.17
N ILE A 7 5.06 29.88 -2.36
CA ILE A 7 3.80 29.19 -2.71
C ILE A 7 3.57 28.03 -1.74
N TYR A 8 4.60 27.19 -1.52
CA TYR A 8 4.53 26.07 -0.57
C TYR A 8 4.10 26.52 0.82
N ARG A 9 4.72 27.58 1.36
CA ARG A 9 4.38 28.12 2.68
C ARG A 9 2.92 28.59 2.73
N THR A 10 2.47 29.30 1.69
CA THR A 10 1.09 29.78 1.60
C THR A 10 0.10 28.61 1.60
N LEU A 11 0.41 27.52 0.89
CA LEU A 11 -0.42 26.30 0.89
C LEU A 11 -0.48 25.64 2.26
N VAL A 12 0.67 25.57 2.97
CA VAL A 12 0.73 25.01 4.34
C VAL A 12 -0.10 25.84 5.31
N ASP A 13 0.05 27.16 5.28
CA ASP A 13 -0.67 28.08 6.18
C ASP A 13 -2.18 28.02 5.91
N ASN A 14 -2.60 28.11 4.63
CA ASN A 14 -4.01 27.98 4.24
C ASN A 14 -4.62 26.63 4.67
N TYR A 15 -3.88 25.53 4.49
CA TYR A 15 -4.34 24.21 4.90
C TYR A 15 -4.49 24.11 6.43
N ALA A 16 -3.55 24.67 7.19
CA ALA A 16 -3.60 24.69 8.66
C ALA A 16 -4.78 25.53 9.18
N GLU A 17 -5.14 26.59 8.49
CA GLU A 17 -6.31 27.44 8.80
C GLU A 17 -7.65 26.85 8.31
N GLY A 18 -7.61 25.75 7.55
CA GLY A 18 -8.81 25.14 6.95
C GLY A 18 -9.38 25.94 5.78
N ASN A 19 -8.56 26.81 5.17
CA ASN A 19 -8.93 27.58 3.99
C ASN A 19 -8.60 26.79 2.71
N TYR A 20 -9.64 26.32 2.03
CA TYR A 20 -9.55 25.54 0.79
C TYR A 20 -10.00 26.34 -0.44
N SER A 21 -9.83 27.67 -0.43
CA SER A 21 -10.20 28.52 -1.58
C SER A 21 -9.30 28.30 -2.80
N ASP A 22 -8.07 27.86 -2.57
CA ASP A 22 -7.14 27.47 -3.62
C ASP A 22 -7.59 26.17 -4.31
N GLU A 23 -7.49 26.12 -5.65
CA GLU A 23 -7.99 24.99 -6.45
C GLU A 23 -7.28 23.68 -6.11
N PHE A 24 -5.96 23.73 -5.93
CA PHE A 24 -5.17 22.56 -5.56
C PHE A 24 -5.51 22.09 -4.15
N LEU A 25 -5.65 22.99 -3.17
CA LEU A 25 -6.07 22.61 -1.81
C LEU A 25 -7.48 22.02 -1.76
N SER A 26 -8.42 22.56 -2.54
CA SER A 26 -9.78 22.01 -2.69
C SER A 26 -9.76 20.60 -3.28
N PHE A 27 -9.00 20.41 -4.36
CA PHE A 27 -8.78 19.10 -4.98
C PHE A 27 -8.18 18.10 -3.99
N VAL A 28 -7.10 18.47 -3.30
CA VAL A 28 -6.43 17.62 -2.31
C VAL A 28 -7.37 17.24 -1.17
N ASN A 29 -8.11 18.19 -0.60
CA ASN A 29 -9.06 17.91 0.49
C ASN A 29 -10.15 16.92 0.09
N ARG A 30 -10.62 16.99 -1.17
CA ARG A 30 -11.56 16.01 -1.74
C ARG A 30 -10.90 14.64 -1.89
N GLU A 31 -9.73 14.58 -2.52
CA GLU A 31 -9.08 13.30 -2.82
C GLU A 31 -8.52 12.60 -1.58
N ILE A 32 -8.10 13.33 -0.54
CA ILE A 32 -7.69 12.73 0.74
C ILE A 32 -8.83 11.91 1.36
N LYS A 33 -10.08 12.37 1.26
CA LYS A 33 -11.25 11.60 1.73
C LYS A 33 -11.49 10.36 0.87
N ASN A 34 -11.33 10.51 -0.45
CA ASN A 34 -11.46 9.40 -1.40
C ASN A 34 -10.36 8.35 -1.24
N LEU A 35 -9.15 8.75 -0.80
CA LEU A 35 -8.04 7.84 -0.51
C LEU A 35 -8.43 6.82 0.57
N SER A 36 -8.95 7.28 1.70
CA SER A 36 -9.41 6.39 2.77
C SER A 36 -10.54 5.47 2.32
N LEU A 37 -11.44 5.96 1.46
CA LEU A 37 -12.52 5.15 0.88
C LEU A 37 -12.00 4.08 -0.08
N TYR A 38 -11.08 4.44 -0.98
CA TYR A 38 -10.40 3.51 -1.88
C TYR A 38 -9.71 2.40 -1.08
N ARG A 39 -8.92 2.77 -0.06
CA ARG A 39 -8.20 1.79 0.78
C ARG A 39 -9.15 0.92 1.58
N TYR A 40 -10.24 1.48 2.09
CA TYR A 40 -11.29 0.72 2.75
C TYR A 40 -11.91 -0.32 1.82
N CYS A 41 -12.34 0.09 0.61
CA CYS A 41 -12.92 -0.81 -0.38
C CYS A 41 -11.93 -1.91 -0.80
N ARG A 42 -10.67 -1.54 -1.03
CA ARG A 42 -9.57 -2.47 -1.33
C ARG A 42 -9.40 -3.52 -0.23
N LEU A 43 -9.32 -3.10 1.04
CA LEU A 43 -9.20 -4.01 2.18
C LEU A 43 -10.45 -4.88 2.37
N LEU A 44 -11.64 -4.33 2.12
CA LEU A 44 -12.89 -5.05 2.22
C LEU A 44 -13.01 -6.16 1.17
N ILE A 45 -12.53 -5.92 -0.05
CA ILE A 45 -12.66 -6.84 -1.18
C ILE A 45 -11.46 -7.80 -1.28
N ALA A 46 -10.24 -7.26 -1.31
CA ALA A 46 -9.01 -8.02 -1.53
C ALA A 46 -8.28 -8.41 -0.23
N GLY A 47 -8.61 -7.79 0.91
CA GLY A 47 -7.89 -8.00 2.17
C GLY A 47 -6.58 -7.19 2.25
N SER A 48 -5.78 -7.46 3.28
CA SER A 48 -4.56 -6.69 3.63
C SER A 48 -3.29 -7.12 2.92
N ILE A 49 -3.32 -8.19 2.12
CA ILE A 49 -2.12 -8.73 1.48
C ILE A 49 -1.91 -8.00 0.16
N ASP A 50 -0.88 -7.16 0.11
CA ASP A 50 -0.27 -6.67 -1.13
C ASP A 50 0.72 -7.73 -1.64
N LYS A 51 0.56 -8.21 -2.87
CA LYS A 51 1.51 -9.15 -3.51
C LYS A 51 2.59 -8.41 -4.33
N ARG A 52 2.74 -7.10 -4.13
CA ARG A 52 3.80 -6.30 -4.74
C ARG A 52 5.13 -6.52 -4.03
N GLU A 53 6.24 -6.33 -4.75
CA GLU A 53 7.61 -6.45 -4.19
C GLU A 53 7.85 -5.48 -3.03
N ALA A 54 7.18 -4.32 -3.05
CA ALA A 54 7.10 -3.39 -1.93
C ALA A 54 5.64 -3.02 -1.65
N THR A 55 5.27 -2.92 -0.37
CA THR A 55 3.95 -2.40 0.03
C THR A 55 3.96 -0.89 -0.24
N PRO A 56 2.98 -0.34 -0.98
CA PRO A 56 2.94 1.09 -1.28
C PRO A 56 2.83 1.90 0.01
N ASP A 57 3.58 2.99 0.10
CA ASP A 57 3.50 3.90 1.25
C ASP A 57 2.47 5.02 1.03
N VAL A 58 2.29 5.89 2.03
CA VAL A 58 1.38 7.04 1.92
C VAL A 58 1.84 7.99 0.81
N GLY A 59 3.15 8.13 0.62
CA GLY A 59 3.74 8.97 -0.43
C GLY A 59 3.36 8.49 -1.84
N ASP A 60 3.31 7.19 -2.07
CA ASP A 60 2.86 6.60 -3.33
C ASP A 60 1.40 6.93 -3.64
N TYR A 61 0.52 6.84 -2.64
CA TYR A 61 -0.88 7.19 -2.83
C TYR A 61 -1.08 8.69 -3.10
N LEU A 62 -0.32 9.56 -2.43
CA LEU A 62 -0.37 11.00 -2.70
C LEU A 62 0.28 11.35 -4.04
N GLY A 63 1.28 10.57 -4.49
CA GLY A 63 1.91 10.72 -5.80
C GLY A 63 0.94 10.55 -6.98
N VAL A 64 -0.18 9.86 -6.79
CA VAL A 64 -1.26 9.77 -7.80
C VAL A 64 -1.98 11.10 -7.97
N MET A 65 -2.14 11.87 -6.89
CA MET A 65 -2.73 13.21 -6.96
C MET A 65 -1.87 14.13 -7.82
N TYR A 66 -0.54 14.05 -7.64
CA TYR A 66 0.42 14.85 -8.40
C TYR A 66 0.29 14.68 -9.92
N ASP A 67 0.02 13.45 -10.39
CA ASP A 67 -0.12 13.15 -11.82
C ASP A 67 -1.37 13.78 -12.47
N HIS A 68 -2.36 14.18 -11.65
CA HIS A 68 -3.65 14.70 -12.13
C HIS A 68 -3.82 16.21 -11.91
N VAL A 69 -2.90 16.85 -11.18
CA VAL A 69 -2.95 18.28 -10.91
C VAL A 69 -2.37 19.04 -12.09
N GLN A 70 -3.11 20.06 -12.54
CA GLN A 70 -2.59 21.04 -13.48
C GLN A 70 -1.87 22.14 -12.72
N ALA A 71 -0.67 22.49 -13.20
CA ALA A 71 0.15 23.54 -12.65
C ALA A 71 0.61 24.43 -13.80
N ASP A 72 0.53 25.74 -13.60
CA ASP A 72 0.81 26.76 -14.61
C ASP A 72 2.30 26.87 -14.90
N ASP A 73 3.13 26.69 -13.88
CA ASP A 73 4.59 26.79 -13.96
C ASP A 73 5.32 25.74 -13.12
N GLU A 74 6.64 25.64 -13.30
CA GLU A 74 7.47 24.69 -12.56
C GLU A 74 7.58 25.01 -11.07
N ASP A 75 7.48 26.29 -10.68
CA ASP A 75 7.50 26.71 -9.28
C ASP A 75 6.27 26.16 -8.54
N GLN A 76 5.08 26.23 -9.15
CA GLN A 76 3.86 25.63 -8.62
C GLN A 76 3.99 24.10 -8.55
N LYS A 77 4.52 23.45 -9.61
CA LYS A 77 4.73 21.99 -9.59
C LYS A 77 5.62 21.54 -8.43
N LEU A 78 6.74 22.23 -8.20
CA LEU A 78 7.61 21.96 -7.08
C LEU A 78 6.91 22.22 -5.74
N ALA A 79 6.17 23.33 -5.62
CA ALA A 79 5.42 23.65 -4.41
C ALA A 79 4.36 22.58 -4.08
N TYR A 80 3.64 22.07 -5.08
CA TYR A 80 2.68 20.98 -4.91
C TYR A 80 3.36 19.69 -4.46
N ALA A 81 4.51 19.31 -5.03
CA ALA A 81 5.27 18.14 -4.58
C ALA A 81 5.76 18.27 -3.12
N LEU A 82 6.24 19.47 -2.74
CA LEU A 82 6.61 19.76 -1.34
C LEU A 82 5.40 19.73 -0.41
N PHE A 83 4.26 20.25 -0.84
CA PHE A 83 3.02 20.21 -0.07
C PHE A 83 2.52 18.77 0.14
N LEU A 84 2.57 17.91 -0.88
CA LEU A 84 2.24 16.49 -0.72
C LEU A 84 3.19 15.79 0.25
N SER A 85 4.48 16.16 0.26
CA SER A 85 5.44 15.65 1.25
C SER A 85 5.11 16.11 2.68
N TYR A 86 4.69 17.37 2.82
CA TYR A 86 4.14 17.87 4.08
C TYR A 86 2.92 17.07 4.54
N LEU A 87 1.97 16.78 3.65
CA LEU A 87 0.81 15.95 3.99
C LEU A 87 1.19 14.54 4.43
N VAL A 88 2.18 13.90 3.80
CA VAL A 88 2.69 12.60 4.29
C VAL A 88 3.08 12.71 5.76
N SER A 89 3.88 13.72 6.13
CA SER A 89 4.28 13.92 7.53
C SER A 89 3.09 14.17 8.46
N GLN A 90 2.09 14.94 8.03
CA GLN A 90 0.87 15.18 8.82
C GLN A 90 0.04 13.91 9.02
N MET A 91 -0.05 13.08 7.99
CA MET A 91 -0.77 11.81 8.01
C MET A 91 -0.06 10.76 8.88
N GLU A 92 1.27 10.77 8.89
CA GLU A 92 2.11 9.93 9.77
C GLU A 92 2.24 10.48 11.21
N LYS A 93 1.70 11.66 11.50
CA LYS A 93 1.84 12.36 12.79
C LYS A 93 3.31 12.65 13.16
N SER A 94 4.14 12.92 12.15
CA SER A 94 5.56 13.23 12.30
C SER A 94 5.86 14.67 11.86
N ASN A 95 7.02 15.20 12.26
CA ASN A 95 7.50 16.46 11.70
C ASN A 95 8.09 16.21 10.31
N LEU A 96 7.91 17.16 9.40
CA LEU A 96 8.53 17.09 8.08
C LEU A 96 10.06 16.99 8.23
N SER A 97 10.65 16.03 7.52
CA SER A 97 12.08 15.81 7.49
C SER A 97 12.57 15.70 6.05
N VAL A 98 13.87 15.91 5.84
CA VAL A 98 14.49 15.79 4.52
C VAL A 98 14.27 14.39 3.95
N ASP A 99 14.35 13.35 4.79
CA ASP A 99 14.13 11.96 4.37
C ASP A 99 12.70 11.73 3.82
N VAL A 100 11.68 12.28 4.49
CA VAL A 100 10.28 12.18 4.04
C VAL A 100 10.08 12.87 2.68
N ILE A 101 10.68 14.04 2.48
CA ILE A 101 10.61 14.77 1.18
C ILE A 101 11.34 13.98 0.09
N MET A 102 12.56 13.53 0.37
CA MET A 102 13.41 12.84 -0.61
C MET A 102 12.85 11.49 -1.05
N LYS A 103 12.09 10.81 -0.19
CA LYS A 103 11.39 9.55 -0.51
C LYS A 103 10.03 9.75 -1.16
N ASN A 104 9.47 10.95 -1.10
CA ASN A 104 8.14 11.20 -1.64
C ASN A 104 8.12 11.06 -3.17
N ASN A 105 7.18 10.26 -3.68
CA ASN A 105 7.08 9.95 -5.10
C ASN A 105 6.81 11.20 -5.97
N ALA A 106 5.99 12.16 -5.51
CA ALA A 106 5.74 13.40 -6.23
C ALA A 106 7.03 14.24 -6.38
N PHE A 107 7.83 14.32 -5.31
CA PHE A 107 9.10 15.05 -5.31
C PHE A 107 10.14 14.37 -6.21
N ILE A 108 10.25 13.05 -6.15
CA ILE A 108 11.12 12.26 -7.03
C ILE A 108 10.72 12.45 -8.50
N LYS A 109 9.42 12.39 -8.81
CA LYS A 109 8.91 12.60 -10.17
C LYS A 109 9.27 14.00 -10.71
N PHE A 110 9.03 15.04 -9.93
CA PHE A 110 9.42 16.42 -10.30
C PHE A 110 10.91 16.49 -10.65
N PHE A 111 11.78 16.04 -9.74
CA PHE A 111 13.23 16.12 -9.95
C PHE A 111 13.74 15.20 -11.06
N SER A 112 13.08 14.07 -11.32
CA SER A 112 13.41 13.24 -12.48
C SER A 112 13.09 13.95 -13.79
N SER A 113 11.90 14.54 -13.93
CA SER A 113 11.53 15.31 -15.12
C SER A 113 12.41 16.55 -15.30
N TYR A 114 12.65 17.30 -14.21
CA TYR A 114 13.54 18.45 -14.21
C TYR A 114 14.96 18.08 -14.63
N ARG A 115 15.51 16.99 -14.09
CA ARG A 115 16.83 16.47 -14.50
C ARG A 115 16.88 16.07 -15.97
N ASP A 116 15.82 15.46 -16.50
CA ASP A 116 15.78 15.04 -17.91
C ASP A 116 15.73 16.25 -18.86
N ILE A 117 15.00 17.31 -18.48
CA ILE A 117 14.96 18.58 -19.22
C ILE A 117 16.33 19.26 -19.14
N LEU A 118 16.86 19.44 -17.92
CA LEU A 118 18.17 20.03 -17.70
C LEU A 118 19.28 19.30 -18.43
N SER A 119 19.27 17.97 -18.47
CA SER A 119 20.32 17.20 -19.17
C SER A 119 20.31 17.45 -20.68
N LYS A 120 19.13 17.72 -21.27
CA LYS A 120 19.02 18.09 -22.68
C LYS A 120 19.51 19.53 -22.92
N GLU A 121 19.09 20.46 -22.08
CA GLU A 121 19.51 21.87 -22.16
C GLU A 121 21.01 22.04 -21.89
N ALA A 122 21.53 21.31 -20.90
CA ALA A 122 22.94 21.22 -20.55
C ALA A 122 23.83 20.87 -21.75
N ARG A 123 23.39 19.93 -22.59
CA ARG A 123 24.14 19.56 -23.78
C ARG A 123 24.29 20.74 -24.73
N THR A 124 23.22 21.50 -24.96
CA THR A 124 23.24 22.71 -25.79
C THR A 124 24.09 23.81 -25.14
N PHE A 125 23.95 23.99 -23.83
CA PHE A 125 24.72 24.94 -23.03
C PHE A 125 26.23 24.67 -23.07
N PHE A 126 26.66 23.43 -22.86
CA PHE A 126 28.07 23.07 -22.96
C PHE A 126 28.61 23.12 -24.39
N THR A 127 27.79 22.77 -25.39
CA THR A 127 28.15 23.01 -26.80
C THR A 127 28.40 24.49 -27.04
N TRP A 128 27.56 25.39 -26.53
CA TRP A 128 27.77 26.84 -26.65
C TRP A 128 29.10 27.27 -26.01
N ILE A 129 29.38 26.84 -24.78
CA ILE A 129 30.63 27.16 -24.08
C ILE A 129 31.85 26.66 -24.87
N ILE A 130 31.82 25.40 -25.34
CA ILE A 130 32.91 24.80 -26.11
C ILE A 130 33.11 25.56 -27.43
N CYS A 131 32.03 25.83 -28.17
CA CYS A 131 32.09 26.55 -29.44
C CYS A 131 32.65 27.96 -29.25
N TYR A 132 32.26 28.67 -28.19
CA TYR A 132 32.80 29.99 -27.90
C TYR A 132 34.29 29.92 -27.54
N LYS A 133 34.70 28.95 -26.71
CA LYS A 133 36.11 28.71 -26.36
C LYS A 133 37.00 28.39 -27.57
N LEU A 134 36.44 27.71 -28.57
CA LEU A 134 37.08 27.33 -29.84
C LEU A 134 36.95 28.40 -30.95
N GLY A 135 36.32 29.55 -30.66
CA GLY A 135 36.14 30.63 -31.64
C GLY A 135 35.15 30.32 -32.77
N LEU A 136 34.31 29.29 -32.61
CA LEU A 136 33.31 28.85 -33.61
C LEU A 136 31.99 29.65 -33.52
N THR A 137 31.85 30.52 -32.53
CA THR A 137 30.73 31.46 -32.37
C THR A 137 31.20 32.71 -31.67
N ASP A 138 30.64 33.87 -32.05
CA ASP A 138 31.06 35.15 -31.49
C ASP A 138 30.30 35.58 -30.24
N THR A 139 29.12 35.01 -30.05
CA THR A 139 28.24 35.26 -28.91
C THR A 139 28.78 34.57 -27.66
N ALA A 140 29.09 35.37 -26.63
CA ALA A 140 29.55 34.84 -25.35
C ALA A 140 28.45 34.04 -24.64
N PRO A 141 28.76 32.86 -24.08
CA PRO A 141 27.83 32.14 -23.22
C PRO A 141 27.59 32.95 -21.94
N PRO A 142 26.51 32.66 -21.19
CA PRO A 142 26.14 33.35 -19.95
C PRO A 142 27.03 32.94 -18.74
N VAL A 143 28.29 32.61 -19.01
CA VAL A 143 29.32 32.25 -18.03
C VAL A 143 30.64 32.90 -18.41
N GLU A 144 31.42 33.31 -17.41
CA GLU A 144 32.72 33.93 -17.56
C GLU A 144 33.72 32.89 -18.08
N THR A 145 33.96 32.92 -19.39
CA THR A 145 34.90 32.02 -20.05
C THR A 145 35.70 32.77 -21.10
N ALA A 146 37.01 32.53 -21.15
CA ALA A 146 37.89 33.10 -22.17
C ALA A 146 37.96 32.21 -23.41
N ARG A 147 38.12 32.83 -24.59
CA ARG A 147 38.46 32.12 -25.82
C ARG A 147 39.89 31.58 -25.71
N ILE A 148 40.10 30.33 -26.08
CA ILE A 148 41.39 29.65 -25.96
C ILE A 148 42.10 29.66 -27.32
N THR A 149 41.37 29.32 -28.39
CA THR A 149 41.89 29.22 -29.76
C THR A 149 40.77 29.57 -30.75
N SER A 150 41.10 30.12 -31.93
CA SER A 150 40.17 30.25 -33.06
C SER A 150 40.46 29.16 -34.10
N ILE A 151 39.48 28.32 -34.42
CA ILE A 151 39.61 27.34 -35.51
C ILE A 151 39.09 27.98 -36.79
N ASP A 152 39.98 28.49 -37.64
CA ASP A 152 39.63 29.32 -38.80
C ASP A 152 39.21 28.53 -40.07
N SER A 153 39.07 27.20 -40.02
CA SER A 153 39.03 26.35 -41.23
C SER A 153 37.87 25.34 -41.34
N VAL A 154 36.74 25.56 -40.67
CA VAL A 154 35.64 24.57 -40.66
C VAL A 154 34.28 25.20 -40.97
N THR A 155 33.50 24.54 -41.83
CA THR A 155 32.11 24.89 -42.22
C THR A 155 31.09 24.70 -41.08
N TYR A 156 31.53 24.53 -39.84
CA TYR A 156 30.66 24.30 -38.69
C TYR A 156 30.41 25.61 -37.96
N SER A 157 29.20 26.15 -38.09
CA SER A 157 28.73 27.31 -37.34
C SER A 157 27.73 26.84 -36.29
N PHE A 158 27.97 27.20 -35.03
CA PHE A 158 27.01 27.00 -33.96
C PHE A 158 26.16 28.25 -33.78
N GLN A 159 24.85 28.11 -33.94
CA GLN A 159 23.89 29.15 -33.58
C GLN A 159 23.48 28.95 -32.12
N PRO A 160 23.71 29.94 -31.25
CA PRO A 160 23.21 29.90 -29.89
C PRO A 160 21.68 29.79 -29.88
N PRO A 161 21.11 29.07 -28.93
CA PRO A 161 19.67 29.05 -28.75
C PRO A 161 19.15 30.44 -28.38
N GLU A 162 18.00 30.84 -28.96
CA GLU A 162 17.35 32.13 -28.67
C GLU A 162 16.82 32.22 -27.24
N ASP A 163 16.39 31.10 -26.66
CA ASP A 163 16.00 30.99 -25.26
C ASP A 163 16.36 29.59 -24.70
N LEU A 164 16.91 29.58 -23.49
CA LEU A 164 17.17 28.38 -22.69
C LEU A 164 16.47 28.60 -21.34
N PRO A 165 15.33 27.96 -21.09
CA PRO A 165 14.52 28.22 -19.91
C PRO A 165 15.31 28.11 -18.59
N HIS A 166 16.23 27.15 -18.47
CA HIS A 166 17.00 26.88 -17.25
C HIS A 166 18.43 27.42 -17.29
N ILE A 167 18.70 28.42 -18.13
CA ILE A 167 20.05 28.96 -18.31
C ILE A 167 20.68 29.48 -17.00
N LYS A 168 19.87 30.05 -16.11
CA LYS A 168 20.31 30.54 -14.79
C LYS A 168 20.77 29.39 -13.89
N ASP A 169 20.02 28.29 -13.88
CA ASP A 169 20.35 27.11 -13.08
C ASP A 169 21.60 26.41 -13.62
N LEU A 170 21.71 26.25 -14.95
CA LEU A 170 22.90 25.72 -15.61
C LEU A 170 24.16 26.56 -15.32
N SER A 171 24.01 27.89 -15.34
CA SER A 171 25.10 28.81 -14.99
C SER A 171 25.47 28.69 -13.51
N ARG A 172 24.49 28.61 -12.61
CA ARG A 172 24.72 28.34 -11.18
C ARG A 172 25.47 27.01 -11.00
N PHE A 173 25.07 25.96 -11.70
CA PHE A 173 25.71 24.64 -11.59
C PHE A 173 27.15 24.66 -12.10
N TYR A 174 27.41 25.37 -13.20
CA TYR A 174 28.76 25.57 -13.75
C TYR A 174 29.73 26.16 -12.70
N TYR A 175 29.29 27.16 -11.93
CA TYR A 175 30.12 27.76 -10.87
C TYR A 175 30.11 26.98 -9.56
N SER A 176 29.06 26.21 -9.27
CA SER A 176 28.90 25.53 -7.98
C SER A 176 29.88 24.39 -7.75
N ASP A 177 30.37 23.74 -8.83
CA ASP A 177 31.32 22.63 -8.74
C ASP A 177 32.57 22.95 -9.60
N PRO A 178 33.71 23.31 -8.98
CA PRO A 178 34.96 23.61 -9.69
C PRO A 178 35.43 22.48 -10.62
N SER A 179 35.02 21.22 -10.36
CA SER A 179 35.34 20.10 -11.24
C SER A 179 34.67 20.19 -12.60
N VAL A 180 33.51 20.83 -12.72
CA VAL A 180 32.81 21.03 -13.99
C VAL A 180 33.63 21.96 -14.90
N VAL A 181 34.15 23.07 -14.35
CA VAL A 181 35.00 24.01 -15.08
C VAL A 181 36.25 23.31 -15.61
N GLN A 182 36.91 22.51 -14.78
CA GLN A 182 38.08 21.73 -15.18
C GLN A 182 37.76 20.68 -16.25
N SER A 183 36.62 19.98 -16.12
CA SER A 183 36.15 19.02 -17.12
C SER A 183 35.86 19.68 -18.47
N VAL A 184 35.37 20.93 -18.50
CA VAL A 184 35.19 21.70 -19.74
C VAL A 184 36.55 22.03 -20.37
N GLU A 185 37.54 22.46 -19.58
CA GLU A 185 38.89 22.73 -20.08
C GLU A 185 39.54 21.47 -20.68
N ASP A 186 39.41 20.34 -20.00
CA ASP A 186 39.94 19.07 -20.48
C ASP A 186 39.17 18.55 -21.71
N ALA A 187 37.86 18.78 -21.79
CA ALA A 187 37.06 18.49 -22.97
C ALA A 187 37.54 19.29 -24.18
N VAL A 188 37.80 20.59 -24.02
CA VAL A 188 38.33 21.44 -25.10
C VAL A 188 39.71 20.95 -25.57
N LYS A 189 40.61 20.59 -24.64
CA LYS A 189 41.92 20.00 -25.00
C LYS A 189 41.77 18.68 -25.77
N ARG A 190 40.87 17.79 -25.34
CA ARG A 190 40.57 16.53 -26.05
C ARG A 190 39.99 16.77 -27.44
N ILE A 191 39.15 17.79 -27.61
CA ILE A 191 38.62 18.16 -28.93
C ILE A 191 39.76 18.65 -29.83
N LEU A 192 40.66 19.50 -29.33
CA LEU A 192 41.80 20.01 -30.10
C LEU A 192 42.78 18.88 -30.53
N ASP A 193 43.08 17.93 -29.64
CA ASP A 193 43.91 16.77 -29.97
C ASP A 193 43.24 15.85 -31.02
N ASN A 194 41.94 15.59 -30.89
CA ASN A 194 41.21 14.77 -31.87
C ASN A 194 41.00 15.50 -33.21
N PHE A 195 40.76 16.81 -33.18
CA PHE A 195 40.66 17.65 -34.37
C PHE A 195 41.96 17.64 -35.18
N SER A 196 43.11 17.65 -34.49
CA SER A 196 44.43 17.55 -35.14
C SER A 196 44.61 16.23 -35.90
N LYS A 197 43.88 15.18 -35.52
CA LYS A 197 43.91 13.84 -36.14
C LYS A 197 42.87 13.67 -37.25
N ASP A 198 41.67 14.21 -37.07
CA ASP A 198 40.58 14.17 -38.06
C ASP A 198 39.72 15.45 -38.02
N PRO A 199 40.06 16.47 -38.84
CA PRO A 199 39.34 17.74 -38.86
C PRO A 199 37.87 17.63 -39.32
N SER A 200 37.55 16.60 -40.11
CA SER A 200 36.22 16.45 -40.75
C SER A 200 35.10 16.14 -39.75
N ARG A 201 35.44 15.68 -38.54
CA ARG A 201 34.50 15.23 -37.50
C ARG A 201 34.37 16.19 -36.32
N LEU A 202 34.76 17.46 -36.48
CA LEU A 202 34.74 18.46 -35.39
C LEU A 202 33.38 18.54 -34.67
N SER A 203 32.28 18.60 -35.43
CA SER A 203 30.92 18.65 -34.86
C SER A 203 30.58 17.41 -34.03
N ALA A 204 31.07 16.23 -34.42
CA ALA A 204 30.86 14.99 -33.67
C ALA A 204 31.67 14.98 -32.37
N TYR A 205 32.90 15.50 -32.37
CA TYR A 205 33.71 15.62 -31.16
C TYR A 205 33.12 16.61 -30.16
N ILE A 206 32.68 17.79 -30.62
CA ILE A 206 32.00 18.79 -29.78
C ILE A 206 30.74 18.18 -29.15
N ASN A 207 29.87 17.58 -29.98
CA ASN A 207 28.63 16.98 -29.50
C ASN A 207 28.85 15.82 -28.52
N ARG A 208 29.92 15.03 -28.69
CA ARG A 208 30.28 13.92 -27.81
C ARG A 208 30.73 14.43 -26.44
N GLU A 209 31.69 15.37 -26.42
CA GLU A 209 32.19 15.90 -25.14
C GLU A 209 31.13 16.73 -24.42
N ALA A 210 30.32 17.51 -25.14
CA ALA A 210 29.18 18.21 -24.56
C ALA A 210 28.16 17.24 -23.92
N ALA A 211 27.93 16.06 -24.53
CA ALA A 211 27.07 15.05 -23.94
C ALA A 211 27.68 14.41 -22.68
N PHE A 212 29.01 14.23 -22.61
CA PHE A 212 29.67 13.77 -21.39
C PHE A 212 29.57 14.80 -20.27
N LEU A 213 29.81 16.08 -20.55
CA LEU A 213 29.66 17.16 -19.57
C LEU A 213 28.22 17.32 -19.08
N ALA A 214 27.24 17.16 -19.98
CA ALA A 214 25.83 17.19 -19.62
C ALA A 214 25.44 16.08 -18.63
N ARG A 215 26.09 14.91 -18.68
CA ARG A 215 25.87 13.83 -17.72
C ARG A 215 26.35 14.20 -16.31
N ASP A 216 27.41 14.99 -16.21
CA ASP A 216 28.01 15.39 -14.93
C ASP A 216 27.15 16.40 -14.15
N ILE A 217 26.19 17.07 -14.81
CA ILE A 217 25.22 17.96 -14.15
C ILE A 217 24.27 17.23 -13.18
N SER A 218 24.14 15.91 -13.30
CA SER A 218 23.32 15.10 -12.38
C SER A 218 23.71 15.26 -10.90
N LYS A 219 24.99 15.48 -10.60
CA LYS A 219 25.51 15.64 -9.23
C LYS A 219 25.12 17.01 -8.62
N PRO A 220 25.36 18.15 -9.28
CA PRO A 220 24.81 19.45 -8.87
C PRO A 220 23.29 19.44 -8.67
N VAL A 221 22.53 18.80 -9.58
CA VAL A 221 21.06 18.70 -9.45
C VAL A 221 20.64 17.93 -8.20
N THR A 222 21.34 16.85 -7.86
CA THR A 222 21.06 16.08 -6.63
C THR A 222 21.36 16.91 -5.37
N THR A 223 22.39 17.75 -5.42
CA THR A 223 22.73 18.66 -4.32
C THR A 223 21.67 19.75 -4.17
N PHE A 224 21.21 20.33 -5.28
CA PHE A 224 20.11 21.27 -5.30
C PHE A 224 18.80 20.66 -4.79
N GLN A 225 18.50 19.42 -5.17
CA GLN A 225 17.35 18.67 -4.65
C GLN A 225 17.37 18.58 -3.11
N ALA A 226 18.53 18.27 -2.53
CA ALA A 226 18.71 18.22 -1.07
C ALA A 226 18.57 19.61 -0.41
N GLU A 227 19.11 20.66 -1.04
CA GLU A 227 18.99 22.05 -0.58
C GLU A 227 17.51 22.50 -0.52
N VAL A 228 16.75 22.21 -1.58
CA VAL A 228 15.31 22.49 -1.63
C VAL A 228 14.55 21.78 -0.51
N ALA A 229 14.84 20.49 -0.29
CA ALA A 229 14.23 19.73 0.80
C ALA A 229 14.58 20.31 2.18
N GLN A 230 15.83 20.72 2.40
CA GLN A 230 16.26 21.33 3.66
C GLN A 230 15.57 22.67 3.92
N ASN A 231 15.47 23.53 2.89
CA ASN A 231 14.82 24.82 3.00
C ASN A 231 13.31 24.69 3.25
N ALA A 232 12.65 23.69 2.64
CA ALA A 232 11.25 23.38 2.91
C ALA A 232 11.04 22.99 4.39
N VAL A 233 11.90 22.11 4.95
CA VAL A 233 11.84 21.71 6.37
C VAL A 233 12.01 22.92 7.31
N LEU A 234 12.92 23.84 6.99
CA LEU A 234 13.15 25.04 7.80
C LEU A 234 11.97 26.03 7.75
N THR A 235 11.25 26.07 6.64
CA THR A 235 10.09 26.95 6.43
C THR A 235 8.81 26.38 7.08
N THR A 236 8.76 25.07 7.29
CA THR A 236 7.56 24.38 7.80
C THR A 236 7.35 24.63 9.31
N PRO A 237 6.12 24.95 9.76
CA PRO A 237 5.81 25.06 11.18
C PRO A 237 5.99 23.71 11.89
N LYS A 238 6.62 23.71 13.08
CA LYS A 238 6.85 22.50 13.88
C LYS A 238 5.69 22.23 14.84
N ASN A 239 5.19 21.00 14.82
CA ASN A 239 4.20 20.54 15.79
C ASN A 239 4.93 20.07 17.06
N VAL A 240 4.78 20.81 18.16
CA VAL A 240 5.35 20.45 19.46
C VAL A 240 4.30 19.71 20.28
N ASN A 241 4.45 18.39 20.40
CA ASN A 241 3.63 17.60 21.32
C ASN A 241 4.21 17.70 22.74
N LEU A 242 3.49 18.35 23.67
CA LEU A 242 3.90 18.50 25.07
C LEU A 242 3.31 17.45 26.02
N TRP A 243 2.52 16.50 25.50
CA TRP A 243 1.84 15.50 26.33
C TRP A 243 2.78 14.54 27.06
N TRP A 244 4.05 14.43 26.65
CA TRP A 244 5.07 13.61 27.33
C TRP A 244 5.46 14.15 28.72
N ILE A 245 5.24 15.45 28.99
CA ILE A 245 5.54 16.08 30.28
C ILE A 245 4.78 15.39 31.43
N ARG A 246 3.62 14.78 31.13
CA ARG A 246 2.83 14.02 32.13
C ARG A 246 3.65 12.93 32.81
N TYR A 247 4.57 12.28 32.10
CA TYR A 247 5.41 11.21 32.66
C TYR A 247 6.41 11.76 33.69
N ILE A 248 6.97 12.95 33.46
CA ILE A 248 7.81 13.63 34.46
C ILE A 248 6.99 13.93 35.72
N VAL A 249 5.77 14.46 35.53
CA VAL A 249 4.86 14.76 36.65
C VAL A 249 4.55 13.50 37.46
N TYR A 250 4.30 12.36 36.80
CA TYR A 250 4.05 11.09 37.48
C TYR A 250 5.23 10.62 38.32
N ILE A 251 6.46 10.73 37.81
CA ILE A 251 7.68 10.34 38.54
C ILE A 251 7.79 11.16 39.83
N VAL A 252 7.62 12.48 39.74
CA VAL A 252 7.65 13.37 40.91
C VAL A 252 6.56 12.97 41.91
N PHE A 253 5.34 12.71 41.44
CA PHE A 253 4.22 12.31 42.29
C PHE A 253 4.48 10.98 43.01
N ILE A 254 5.06 9.99 42.32
CA ILE A 254 5.43 8.70 42.91
C ILE A 254 6.53 8.87 43.98
N VAL A 255 7.57 9.66 43.70
CA VAL A 255 8.67 9.92 44.66
C VAL A 255 8.13 10.56 45.94
N VAL A 256 7.24 11.54 45.83
CA VAL A 256 6.58 12.17 46.98
C VAL A 256 5.69 11.15 47.71
N ALA A 257 4.95 10.32 46.98
CA ALA A 257 4.05 9.34 47.57
C ALA A 257 4.76 8.16 48.25
N LEU A 258 5.98 7.81 47.82
CA LEU A 258 6.84 6.84 48.50
C LEU A 258 7.25 7.32 49.90
N ARG A 259 7.43 8.63 50.08
CA ARG A 259 7.71 9.22 51.41
C ARG A 259 6.52 9.12 52.36
N TYR A 260 5.30 9.10 51.84
CA TYR A 260 4.06 9.04 52.61
C TYR A 260 3.19 7.85 52.21
N ARG A 261 3.41 6.70 52.87
CA ARG A 261 2.77 5.41 52.52
C ARG A 261 1.24 5.44 52.38
N LYS A 262 0.55 6.35 53.09
CA LYS A 262 -0.91 6.56 52.95
C LYS A 262 -1.29 7.26 51.63
N LEU A 263 -0.44 8.16 51.14
CA LEU A 263 -0.63 8.87 49.86
C LEU A 263 -0.32 7.98 48.65
N PHE A 264 0.45 6.89 48.80
CA PHE A 264 0.79 5.99 47.70
C PHE A 264 -0.44 5.45 46.96
N THR A 265 -1.49 5.03 47.69
CA THR A 265 -2.73 4.55 47.05
C THR A 265 -3.51 5.66 46.33
N ALA A 266 -3.50 6.87 46.88
CA ALA A 266 -4.12 8.04 46.25
C ALA A 266 -3.36 8.47 45.00
N ALA A 267 -2.02 8.48 45.06
CA ALA A 267 -1.14 8.78 43.93
C ALA A 267 -1.35 7.80 42.77
N LEU A 268 -1.40 6.49 43.05
CA LEU A 268 -1.69 5.48 42.03
C LEU A 268 -3.09 5.63 41.42
N SER A 269 -4.09 5.98 42.24
CA SER A 269 -5.45 6.22 41.75
C SER A 269 -5.52 7.46 40.87
N PHE A 270 -4.80 8.52 41.24
CA PHE A 270 -4.68 9.74 40.45
C PHE A 270 -4.02 9.47 39.09
N ILE A 271 -2.86 8.82 39.07
CA ILE A 271 -2.16 8.47 37.82
C ILE A 271 -3.06 7.61 36.92
N ALA A 272 -3.70 6.57 37.49
CA ALA A 272 -4.62 5.72 36.73
C ALA A 272 -5.83 6.49 36.20
N SER A 273 -6.31 7.50 36.93
CA SER A 273 -7.43 8.34 36.50
C SER A 273 -7.02 9.25 35.34
N VAL A 274 -5.87 9.91 35.45
CA VAL A 274 -5.32 10.75 34.36
C VAL A 274 -5.07 9.92 33.10
N GLU A 275 -4.50 8.72 33.24
CA GLU A 275 -4.28 7.81 32.11
C GLU A 275 -5.58 7.28 31.51
N THR A 276 -6.62 7.06 32.32
CA THR A 276 -7.95 6.71 31.80
C THR A 276 -8.56 7.87 31.03
N ILE A 277 -8.44 9.11 31.52
CA ILE A 277 -8.88 10.31 30.80
C ILE A 277 -8.10 10.47 29.48
N TYR A 278 -6.78 10.26 29.51
CA TYR A 278 -5.94 10.30 28.32
C TYR A 278 -6.41 9.29 27.27
N LEU A 279 -6.59 8.03 27.68
CA LEU A 279 -7.09 6.96 26.81
C LEU A 279 -8.43 7.28 26.16
N LEU A 280 -9.33 7.97 26.87
CA LEU A 280 -10.68 8.23 26.39
C LEU A 280 -10.81 9.50 25.53
N LEU A 281 -9.99 10.53 25.79
CA LEU A 281 -10.12 11.84 25.13
C LEU A 281 -8.99 12.18 24.18
N PHE A 282 -7.75 11.79 24.49
CA PHE A 282 -6.54 12.28 23.82
C PHE A 282 -5.79 11.17 23.07
N PHE A 283 -6.14 9.91 23.29
CA PHE A 283 -5.54 8.79 22.59
C PHE A 283 -5.72 8.90 21.07
N ASP A 284 -4.60 9.05 20.39
CA ASP A 284 -4.53 8.98 18.94
C ASP A 284 -4.06 7.59 18.53
N PHE A 285 -5.00 6.75 18.10
CA PHE A 285 -4.71 5.39 17.64
C PHE A 285 -3.93 5.36 16.31
N LEU A 286 -3.82 6.48 15.59
CA LEU A 286 -2.95 6.59 14.41
C LEU A 286 -1.48 6.84 14.80
N SER A 287 -1.23 7.35 16.00
CA SER A 287 0.14 7.58 16.50
C SER A 287 0.81 6.26 16.87
N SER A 288 1.93 5.97 16.21
CA SER A 288 2.72 4.75 16.47
C SER A 288 3.17 4.67 17.93
N SER A 289 3.62 5.78 18.51
CA SER A 289 4.11 5.82 19.89
C SER A 289 3.00 5.55 20.91
N ASP A 290 1.85 6.22 20.79
CA ASP A 290 0.73 6.04 21.73
C ASP A 290 0.14 4.63 21.60
N SER A 291 -0.07 4.16 20.36
CA SER A 291 -0.56 2.80 20.10
C SER A 291 0.37 1.72 20.64
N LEU A 292 1.70 1.91 20.57
CA LEU A 292 2.66 1.00 21.19
C LEU A 292 2.60 1.03 22.72
N ILE A 293 2.58 2.22 23.33
CA ILE A 293 2.55 2.36 24.80
C ILE A 293 1.29 1.71 25.37
N TYR A 294 0.12 2.05 24.83
CA TYR A 294 -1.16 1.52 25.34
C TYR A 294 -1.46 0.12 24.85
N GLY A 295 -0.99 -0.27 23.67
CA GLY A 295 -1.01 -1.66 23.21
C GLY A 295 -0.22 -2.55 24.17
N ILE A 296 0.99 -2.15 24.55
CA ILE A 296 1.80 -2.92 25.51
C ILE A 296 1.15 -2.91 26.90
N LEU A 297 0.85 -1.72 27.41
CA LEU A 297 0.41 -1.56 28.80
C LEU A 297 -1.00 -2.12 29.06
N ALA A 298 -1.97 -1.83 28.20
CA ALA A 298 -3.34 -2.29 28.39
C ALA A 298 -3.50 -3.77 28.03
N VAL A 299 -2.94 -4.25 26.91
CA VAL A 299 -3.14 -5.63 26.46
C VAL A 299 -2.33 -6.62 27.31
N PHE A 300 -1.01 -6.41 27.50
CA PHE A 300 -0.24 -7.33 28.34
C PHE A 300 -0.65 -7.24 29.81
N GLY A 301 -0.98 -6.04 30.28
CA GLY A 301 -1.58 -5.85 31.60
C GLY A 301 -2.87 -6.67 31.74
N PHE A 302 -3.77 -6.59 30.75
CA PHE A 302 -4.99 -7.37 30.74
C PHE A 302 -4.75 -8.88 30.68
N VAL A 303 -3.79 -9.37 29.88
CA VAL A 303 -3.42 -10.79 29.84
C VAL A 303 -2.94 -11.27 31.21
N LEU A 304 -2.09 -10.50 31.89
CA LEU A 304 -1.65 -10.82 33.25
C LEU A 304 -2.85 -10.85 34.22
N ALA A 305 -3.75 -9.86 34.12
CA ALA A 305 -4.96 -9.79 34.94
C ALA A 305 -5.94 -10.95 34.67
N PHE A 306 -6.03 -11.41 33.43
CA PHE A 306 -6.80 -12.58 33.01
C PHE A 306 -6.23 -13.85 33.64
N ILE A 307 -4.90 -14.08 33.54
CA ILE A 307 -4.24 -15.24 34.15
C ILE A 307 -4.43 -15.25 35.68
N LEU A 308 -4.29 -14.09 36.34
CA LEU A 308 -4.55 -13.96 37.77
C LEU A 308 -6.02 -14.24 38.12
N SER A 309 -6.95 -13.84 37.27
CA SER A 309 -8.38 -14.13 37.42
C SER A 309 -8.69 -15.61 37.26
N LEU A 310 -8.08 -16.27 36.27
CA LEU A 310 -8.17 -17.71 36.05
C LEU A 310 -7.67 -18.49 37.28
N ARG A 311 -6.48 -18.15 37.77
CA ARG A 311 -5.92 -18.76 39.00
C ARG A 311 -6.84 -18.56 40.20
N THR A 312 -7.43 -17.37 40.34
CA THR A 312 -8.34 -17.06 41.45
C THR A 312 -9.66 -17.80 41.33
N ALA A 313 -10.20 -17.97 40.12
CA ALA A 313 -11.40 -18.74 39.86
C ALA A 313 -11.22 -20.22 40.25
N PHE A 314 -10.14 -20.86 39.80
CA PHE A 314 -9.87 -22.27 40.12
C PHE A 314 -9.52 -22.49 41.61
N ARG A 315 -8.73 -21.62 42.24
CA ARG A 315 -8.31 -21.81 43.65
C ARG A 315 -9.33 -21.34 44.68
N LYS A 316 -10.05 -20.24 44.42
CA LYS A 316 -10.95 -19.60 45.40
C LYS A 316 -12.42 -19.66 45.00
N LYS A 317 -12.76 -20.35 43.89
CA LYS A 317 -14.13 -20.45 43.33
C LYS A 317 -14.81 -19.09 43.11
N ARG A 318 -14.04 -18.04 42.84
CA ARG A 318 -14.54 -16.68 42.56
C ARG A 318 -14.58 -16.44 41.05
N PHE A 319 -15.72 -16.73 40.42
CA PHE A 319 -15.88 -16.68 38.97
C PHE A 319 -16.21 -15.30 38.40
N LEU A 320 -16.75 -14.37 39.21
CA LEU A 320 -17.22 -13.07 38.73
C LEU A 320 -16.16 -12.30 37.91
N ASP A 321 -14.92 -12.25 38.40
CA ASP A 321 -13.88 -11.53 37.68
C ASP A 321 -13.43 -12.23 36.40
N LEU A 322 -13.51 -13.57 36.36
CA LEU A 322 -13.22 -14.33 35.15
C LEU A 322 -14.31 -14.08 34.10
N SER A 323 -15.58 -14.04 34.51
CA SER A 323 -16.71 -13.72 33.63
C SER A 323 -16.58 -12.35 32.97
N ILE A 324 -16.12 -11.33 33.72
CA ILE A 324 -15.88 -9.98 33.18
C ILE A 324 -14.76 -10.00 32.15
N ALA A 325 -13.65 -10.67 32.47
CA ALA A 325 -12.52 -10.75 31.56
C ALA A 325 -12.87 -11.52 30.28
N THR A 326 -13.63 -12.61 30.40
CA THR A 326 -14.16 -13.35 29.24
C THR A 326 -15.13 -12.50 28.42
N ALA A 327 -16.00 -11.71 29.07
CA ALA A 327 -16.89 -10.79 28.38
C ALA A 327 -16.12 -9.74 27.58
N ILE A 328 -15.08 -9.11 28.16
CA ILE A 328 -14.20 -8.17 27.46
C ILE A 328 -13.65 -8.79 26.17
N ILE A 329 -13.13 -10.03 26.25
CA ILE A 329 -12.59 -10.74 25.09
C ILE A 329 -13.68 -10.98 24.04
N LEU A 330 -14.85 -11.46 24.47
CA LEU A 330 -15.95 -11.83 23.57
C LEU A 330 -16.48 -10.61 22.78
N PHE A 331 -16.65 -9.47 23.45
CA PHE A 331 -17.15 -8.25 22.83
C PHE A 331 -16.18 -7.57 21.86
N ILE A 332 -14.88 -7.89 21.91
CA ILE A 332 -13.91 -7.43 20.89
C ILE A 332 -14.18 -8.09 19.53
N PHE A 333 -14.65 -9.33 19.53
CA PHE A 333 -14.92 -10.10 18.30
C PHE A 333 -16.33 -9.90 17.74
N ILE A 334 -17.26 -9.35 18.54
CA ILE A 334 -18.59 -9.00 18.05
C ILE A 334 -18.48 -7.66 17.30
N PRO A 335 -19.05 -7.54 16.09
CA PRO A 335 -19.06 -6.26 15.39
C PRO A 335 -19.74 -5.18 16.24
N PHE A 336 -19.10 -4.01 16.28
CA PHE A 336 -19.64 -2.85 16.97
C PHE A 336 -20.84 -2.28 16.22
N VAL A 337 -20.77 -2.22 14.89
CA VAL A 337 -21.92 -1.88 14.04
C VAL A 337 -22.16 -3.02 13.05
N PRO A 338 -23.24 -3.79 13.20
CA PRO A 338 -23.66 -4.73 12.18
C PRO A 338 -24.21 -3.99 10.96
N GLU A 339 -23.84 -4.42 9.75
CA GLU A 339 -24.41 -3.96 8.48
C GLU A 339 -24.53 -2.43 8.31
N SER A 340 -23.39 -1.75 8.33
CA SER A 340 -23.33 -0.30 8.13
C SER A 340 -23.71 0.09 6.70
N LYS A 341 -24.86 0.77 6.54
CA LYS A 341 -25.30 1.33 5.26
C LYS A 341 -24.31 2.36 4.73
N GLU A 342 -23.83 3.25 5.59
CA GLU A 342 -22.99 4.38 5.19
C GLU A 342 -21.62 3.96 4.64
N LEU A 343 -21.13 2.77 4.96
CA LEU A 343 -19.89 2.22 4.39
C LEU A 343 -20.07 1.47 3.08
N SER A 344 -21.31 1.35 2.58
CA SER A 344 -21.55 0.82 1.23
C SER A 344 -20.89 1.70 0.19
N MET A 345 -20.22 1.06 -0.79
CA MET A 345 -19.53 1.75 -1.87
C MET A 345 -20.48 2.63 -2.72
N GLU A 346 -21.77 2.31 -2.75
CA GLU A 346 -22.80 3.07 -3.48
C GLU A 346 -22.99 4.49 -2.95
N ASN A 347 -22.72 4.73 -1.67
CA ASN A 347 -22.92 6.05 -1.05
C ASN A 347 -21.79 7.03 -1.36
N TYR A 348 -20.72 6.57 -2.02
CA TYR A 348 -19.55 7.38 -2.33
C TYR A 348 -19.37 7.49 -3.83
N ASP A 349 -19.12 8.72 -4.29
CA ASP A 349 -18.78 8.99 -5.69
C ASP A 349 -17.28 8.73 -5.93
N LEU A 350 -16.84 7.48 -5.73
CA LEU A 350 -15.46 7.10 -5.98
C LEU A 350 -15.15 7.14 -7.49
N ARG A 351 -16.16 6.98 -8.36
CA ARG A 351 -15.99 6.91 -9.82
C ARG A 351 -15.25 8.12 -10.40
N ASN A 352 -15.50 9.31 -9.84
CA ASN A 352 -14.88 10.56 -10.26
C ASN A 352 -13.54 10.86 -9.55
N SER A 353 -13.09 10.00 -8.63
CA SER A 353 -11.81 10.14 -7.93
C SER A 353 -10.64 9.62 -8.77
N VAL A 354 -9.47 10.22 -8.59
CA VAL A 354 -8.20 9.71 -9.15
C VAL A 354 -7.89 8.28 -8.70
N TYR A 355 -8.39 7.89 -7.51
CA TYR A 355 -8.16 6.57 -6.93
C TYR A 355 -9.03 5.44 -7.50
N TYR A 356 -10.04 5.74 -8.32
CA TYR A 356 -10.84 4.68 -8.95
C TYR A 356 -10.01 3.84 -9.91
N SER A 357 -9.16 4.51 -10.71
CA SER A 357 -8.24 3.82 -11.62
C SER A 357 -7.27 2.91 -10.86
N LEU A 358 -6.77 3.37 -9.72
CA LEU A 358 -5.89 2.60 -8.84
C LEU A 358 -6.63 1.41 -8.21
N LEU A 359 -7.88 1.59 -7.79
CA LEU A 359 -8.71 0.51 -7.27
C LEU A 359 -8.87 -0.62 -8.29
N LYS A 360 -9.15 -0.28 -9.57
CA LYS A 360 -9.29 -1.29 -10.63
C LYS A 360 -7.99 -2.04 -10.88
N LYS A 361 -6.86 -1.34 -10.93
CA LYS A 361 -5.52 -1.95 -11.02
C LYS A 361 -5.30 -2.94 -9.90
N ASP A 362 -5.46 -2.52 -8.66
CA ASP A 362 -5.19 -3.36 -7.49
C ASP A 362 -6.13 -4.57 -7.36
N LEU A 363 -7.40 -4.43 -7.75
CA LEU A 363 -8.40 -5.49 -7.63
C LEU A 363 -8.29 -6.53 -8.75
N PHE A 364 -8.16 -6.10 -10.00
CA PHE A 364 -8.27 -7.03 -11.13
C PHE A 364 -7.46 -6.71 -12.39
N GLN A 365 -7.08 -5.46 -12.68
CA GLN A 365 -6.40 -5.13 -13.95
C GLN A 365 -4.88 -5.35 -13.93
N ASP A 366 -4.24 -5.26 -12.76
CA ASP A 366 -2.79 -5.46 -12.63
C ASP A 366 -2.42 -6.95 -12.83
N GLU A 367 -1.25 -7.23 -13.41
CA GLU A 367 -0.74 -8.60 -13.58
C GLU A 367 -0.46 -9.26 -12.23
N LEU A 368 -0.13 -8.46 -11.22
CA LEU A 368 0.07 -8.92 -9.84
C LEU A 368 -1.22 -8.99 -9.02
N SER A 369 -2.38 -8.66 -9.61
CA SER A 369 -3.66 -8.75 -8.92
C SER A 369 -4.02 -10.20 -8.57
N LYS A 370 -4.87 -10.38 -7.54
CA LYS A 370 -5.34 -11.72 -7.14
C LYS A 370 -6.11 -12.43 -8.25
N ILE A 371 -6.87 -11.67 -9.04
CA ILE A 371 -7.61 -12.20 -10.18
C ILE A 371 -6.64 -12.75 -11.24
N SER A 372 -5.63 -11.97 -11.64
CA SER A 372 -4.62 -12.42 -12.60
C SER A 372 -3.89 -13.69 -12.12
N TYR A 373 -3.57 -13.77 -10.82
CA TYR A 373 -3.00 -14.97 -10.22
C TYR A 373 -3.92 -16.19 -10.33
N PHE A 374 -5.18 -16.08 -9.92
CA PHE A 374 -6.14 -17.19 -10.00
C PHE A 374 -6.40 -17.64 -11.45
N VAL A 375 -6.51 -16.68 -12.37
CA VAL A 375 -6.72 -16.97 -13.79
C VAL A 375 -5.50 -17.69 -14.37
N ARG A 376 -4.29 -17.26 -14.02
CA ARG A 376 -3.06 -17.95 -14.43
C ARG A 376 -3.01 -19.37 -13.90
N ASP A 377 -3.29 -19.59 -12.62
CA ASP A 377 -3.30 -20.93 -12.02
C ASP A 377 -4.33 -21.84 -12.71
N LEU A 378 -5.57 -21.37 -12.89
CA LEU A 378 -6.61 -22.11 -13.61
C LEU A 378 -6.21 -22.44 -15.04
N SER A 379 -5.69 -21.46 -15.77
CA SER A 379 -5.25 -21.64 -17.15
C SER A 379 -4.07 -22.62 -17.24
N SER A 380 -3.12 -22.56 -16.30
CA SER A 380 -1.94 -23.41 -16.27
C SER A 380 -2.35 -24.87 -16.12
N VAL A 381 -3.26 -25.19 -15.19
CA VAL A 381 -3.74 -26.57 -15.00
C VAL A 381 -4.41 -27.11 -16.26
N LEU A 382 -5.24 -26.28 -16.92
CA LEU A 382 -5.92 -26.70 -18.16
C LEU A 382 -4.97 -26.82 -19.36
N TYR A 383 -3.99 -25.92 -19.49
CA TYR A 383 -2.99 -26.02 -20.57
C TYR A 383 -2.10 -27.24 -20.39
N VAL A 384 -1.67 -27.55 -19.16
CA VAL A 384 -0.94 -28.79 -18.86
C VAL A 384 -1.80 -30.02 -19.16
N SER A 385 -3.07 -30.04 -18.72
CA SER A 385 -4.00 -31.13 -19.06
C SER A 385 -4.11 -31.29 -20.58
N MET A 386 -4.34 -30.21 -21.33
CA MET A 386 -4.44 -30.24 -22.79
C MET A 386 -3.17 -30.79 -23.45
N ASP A 387 -1.99 -30.34 -23.04
CA ASP A 387 -0.73 -30.77 -23.67
C ASP A 387 -0.39 -32.22 -23.30
N GLU A 388 -0.63 -32.66 -22.06
CA GLU A 388 -0.49 -34.06 -21.66
C GLU A 388 -1.49 -34.97 -22.38
N THR A 389 -2.74 -34.52 -22.58
CA THR A 389 -3.71 -35.26 -23.40
C THR A 389 -3.22 -35.42 -24.83
N LYS A 390 -2.66 -34.37 -25.44
CA LYS A 390 -2.09 -34.47 -26.80
C LYS A 390 -0.91 -35.44 -26.85
N THR A 391 -0.02 -35.41 -25.86
CA THR A 391 1.12 -36.33 -25.75
C THR A 391 0.63 -37.78 -25.70
N VAL A 392 -0.31 -38.09 -24.82
CA VAL A 392 -0.88 -39.44 -24.71
C VAL A 392 -1.56 -39.89 -25.99
N LEU A 393 -2.27 -39.01 -26.69
CA LEU A 393 -2.87 -39.33 -28.00
C LEU A 393 -1.79 -39.61 -29.05
N ASN A 394 -0.66 -38.90 -29.03
CA ASN A 394 0.47 -39.18 -29.89
C ASN A 394 1.15 -40.51 -29.53
N ASP A 395 1.29 -40.84 -28.24
CA ASP A 395 1.86 -42.12 -27.80
C ASP A 395 1.00 -43.32 -28.27
N VAL A 396 -0.33 -43.16 -28.22
CA VAL A 396 -1.26 -44.14 -28.81
C VAL A 396 -1.00 -44.27 -30.32
N ALA A 397 -0.89 -43.17 -31.04
CA ALA A 397 -0.60 -43.18 -32.48
C ALA A 397 0.76 -43.84 -32.80
N ASP A 398 1.79 -43.57 -32.01
CA ASP A 398 3.12 -44.15 -32.13
C ASP A 398 3.11 -45.67 -31.90
N VAL A 399 2.35 -46.15 -30.91
CA VAL A 399 2.18 -47.59 -30.66
C VAL A 399 1.44 -48.25 -31.83
N LEU A 400 0.42 -47.60 -32.39
CA LEU A 400 -0.27 -48.09 -33.60
C LEU A 400 0.67 -48.13 -34.81
N GLN A 401 1.54 -47.14 -34.97
CA GLN A 401 2.56 -47.14 -36.03
C GLN A 401 3.60 -48.24 -35.83
N LYS A 402 4.06 -48.47 -34.58
CA LYS A 402 4.95 -49.59 -34.25
C LYS A 402 4.28 -50.94 -34.51
N ALA A 403 2.99 -51.07 -34.20
CA ALA A 403 2.20 -52.27 -34.50
C ALA A 403 2.13 -52.51 -36.02
N ARG A 404 1.98 -51.46 -36.83
CA ARG A 404 2.06 -51.54 -38.29
C ARG A 404 3.44 -52.01 -38.78
N ASN A 405 4.52 -51.45 -38.25
CA ASN A 405 5.90 -51.85 -38.60
C ASN A 405 6.22 -53.31 -38.21
N LEU A 406 5.56 -53.83 -37.17
CA LEU A 406 5.66 -55.22 -36.73
C LEU A 406 4.70 -56.16 -37.49
N GLU A 407 4.07 -55.68 -38.56
CA GLU A 407 3.09 -56.41 -39.38
C GLU A 407 1.89 -56.93 -38.58
N ALA A 408 1.54 -56.27 -37.47
CA ALA A 408 0.30 -56.57 -36.74
C ALA A 408 -0.92 -55.89 -37.38
N ILE A 409 -0.70 -54.73 -38.02
CA ILE A 409 -1.74 -53.91 -38.65
C ILE A 409 -1.28 -53.63 -40.08
N ASP A 410 -2.14 -53.89 -41.07
CA ASP A 410 -1.88 -53.62 -42.48
C ASP A 410 -2.22 -52.16 -42.83
N GLU A 411 -3.35 -51.64 -42.33
CA GLU A 411 -3.83 -50.29 -42.60
C GLU A 411 -4.50 -49.64 -41.38
N ILE A 412 -4.28 -48.33 -41.23
CA ILE A 412 -4.97 -47.47 -40.26
C ILE A 412 -5.79 -46.47 -41.08
N SER A 413 -7.12 -46.59 -41.06
CA SER A 413 -8.02 -45.68 -41.77
C SER A 413 -8.66 -44.71 -40.77
N VAL A 414 -8.46 -43.42 -41.00
CA VAL A 414 -9.03 -42.32 -40.20
C VAL A 414 -9.98 -41.52 -41.09
N ASN A 415 -11.08 -42.14 -41.50
CA ASN A 415 -12.19 -41.47 -42.19
C ASN A 415 -13.41 -41.39 -41.23
N GLU A 416 -14.64 -41.57 -41.73
CA GLU A 416 -15.90 -41.47 -40.96
C GLU A 416 -15.99 -42.41 -39.74
N SER A 417 -15.15 -43.44 -39.68
CA SER A 417 -14.95 -44.29 -38.51
C SER A 417 -13.49 -44.74 -38.43
N LEU A 418 -12.92 -44.75 -37.23
CA LEU A 418 -11.59 -45.32 -36.98
C LEU A 418 -11.67 -46.85 -37.05
N TYR A 419 -11.08 -47.47 -38.07
CA TYR A 419 -10.93 -48.93 -38.13
C TYR A 419 -9.49 -49.34 -38.43
N LEU A 420 -9.06 -50.44 -37.81
CA LEU A 420 -7.75 -51.04 -37.98
C LEU A 420 -7.91 -52.33 -38.81
N LEU A 421 -7.20 -52.44 -39.92
CA LEU A 421 -7.11 -53.69 -40.67
C LEU A 421 -5.93 -54.50 -40.12
N PHE A 422 -6.23 -55.63 -39.50
CA PHE A 422 -5.21 -56.51 -38.91
C PHE A 422 -4.57 -57.38 -39.99
N SER A 423 -3.28 -57.67 -39.83
CA SER A 423 -2.58 -58.50 -40.79
C SER A 423 -3.00 -59.96 -40.72
N ASN A 424 -3.15 -60.60 -41.89
CA ASN A 424 -3.37 -62.05 -42.00
C ASN A 424 -2.07 -62.86 -41.77
N LYS A 425 -0.94 -62.19 -41.52
CA LYS A 425 0.34 -62.85 -41.26
C LYS A 425 0.39 -63.43 -39.84
N ILE A 426 0.57 -64.76 -39.76
CA ILE A 426 0.52 -65.52 -38.50
C ILE A 426 1.70 -65.19 -37.56
N ALA A 427 2.81 -64.64 -38.09
CA ALA A 427 4.05 -64.45 -37.35
C ALA A 427 3.87 -63.62 -36.05
N PHE A 428 3.25 -62.43 -36.12
CA PHE A 428 3.05 -61.58 -34.94
C PHE A 428 2.07 -62.20 -33.91
N TYR A 429 1.08 -62.95 -34.38
CA TYR A 429 0.02 -63.56 -33.57
C TYR A 429 0.36 -64.95 -33.02
N ASN A 430 1.50 -65.52 -33.42
CA ASN A 430 1.94 -66.84 -32.97
C ASN A 430 2.19 -66.89 -31.44
N SER A 431 2.17 -68.11 -30.87
CA SER A 431 2.49 -68.39 -29.47
C SER A 431 3.90 -67.95 -29.07
N ASP A 432 4.85 -67.90 -30.00
CA ASP A 432 6.23 -67.59 -29.65
C ASP A 432 6.47 -66.08 -29.38
N ASN A 433 5.52 -65.22 -29.79
CA ASN A 433 5.67 -63.76 -29.74
C ASN A 433 4.86 -63.06 -28.61
N PHE A 434 4.42 -63.79 -27.58
CA PHE A 434 3.71 -63.18 -26.42
C PHE A 434 4.53 -62.07 -25.75
N MET A 435 5.84 -62.25 -25.59
CA MET A 435 6.71 -61.25 -24.97
C MET A 435 6.81 -59.96 -25.80
N GLN A 436 6.84 -60.09 -27.14
CA GLN A 436 6.89 -58.95 -28.05
C GLN A 436 5.58 -58.15 -28.01
N ARG A 437 4.43 -58.83 -27.97
CA ARG A 437 3.12 -58.18 -27.79
C ARG A 437 3.02 -57.47 -26.45
N THR A 438 3.46 -58.11 -25.39
CA THR A 438 3.46 -57.52 -24.03
C THR A 438 4.35 -56.27 -23.98
N LYS A 439 5.57 -56.33 -24.53
CA LYS A 439 6.51 -55.20 -24.56
C LYS A 439 6.01 -54.03 -25.42
N LEU A 440 5.27 -54.30 -26.49
CA LEU A 440 4.71 -53.26 -27.36
C LEU A 440 3.69 -52.38 -26.62
N PHE A 441 2.82 -53.00 -25.82
CA PHE A 441 1.73 -52.30 -25.12
C PHE A 441 2.03 -51.94 -23.66
N SER A 442 3.06 -52.52 -23.03
CA SER A 442 3.36 -52.30 -21.61
C SER A 442 3.71 -50.85 -21.29
N GLY A 443 4.44 -50.16 -22.19
CA GLY A 443 4.75 -48.73 -22.05
C GLY A 443 3.47 -47.90 -22.07
N LEU A 444 2.68 -48.06 -23.14
CA LEU A 444 1.39 -47.37 -23.27
C LEU A 444 0.43 -47.64 -22.10
N ALA A 445 0.37 -48.86 -21.60
CA ALA A 445 -0.47 -49.21 -20.46
C ALA A 445 -0.04 -48.47 -19.17
N GLN A 446 1.28 -48.32 -18.96
CA GLN A 446 1.82 -47.56 -17.84
C GLN A 446 1.56 -46.05 -18.02
N ASP A 447 1.77 -45.52 -19.22
CA ASP A 447 1.58 -44.10 -19.54
C ASP A 447 0.11 -43.70 -19.39
N LEU A 448 -0.82 -44.53 -19.89
CA LEU A 448 -2.27 -44.34 -19.69
C LEU A 448 -2.66 -44.43 -18.21
N GLY A 449 -2.08 -45.38 -17.46
CA GLY A 449 -2.33 -45.50 -16.02
C GLY A 449 -1.90 -44.25 -15.25
N THR A 450 -0.72 -43.72 -15.59
CA THR A 450 -0.16 -42.49 -14.99
C THR A 450 -0.99 -41.27 -15.39
N TYR A 451 -1.31 -41.13 -16.68
CA TYR A 451 -2.15 -40.05 -17.18
C TYR A 451 -3.52 -40.00 -16.49
N VAL A 452 -4.20 -41.14 -16.31
CA VAL A 452 -5.51 -41.17 -15.63
C VAL A 452 -5.38 -40.76 -14.16
N ALA A 453 -4.29 -41.13 -13.48
CA ALA A 453 -4.04 -40.71 -12.11
C ALA A 453 -3.75 -39.20 -12.03
N ASP A 454 -2.89 -38.69 -12.91
CA ASP A 454 -2.51 -37.28 -12.97
C ASP A 454 -3.70 -36.40 -13.38
N GLU A 455 -4.56 -36.86 -14.29
CA GLU A 455 -5.74 -36.10 -14.72
C GLU A 455 -6.77 -35.98 -13.59
N LYS A 456 -6.91 -37.01 -12.74
CA LYS A 456 -7.71 -36.91 -11.51
C LYS A 456 -7.12 -35.92 -10.53
N SER A 457 -5.79 -35.89 -10.40
CA SER A 457 -5.08 -34.92 -9.56
C SER A 457 -5.30 -33.49 -10.08
N ARG A 458 -5.07 -33.25 -11.37
CA ARG A 458 -5.30 -31.96 -12.05
C ARG A 458 -6.74 -31.49 -11.92
N LYS A 459 -7.71 -32.39 -12.05
CA LYS A 459 -9.13 -32.05 -11.82
C LYS A 459 -9.36 -31.54 -10.39
N SER A 460 -8.82 -32.23 -9.38
CA SER A 460 -8.94 -31.79 -7.98
C SER A 460 -8.24 -30.44 -7.74
N GLU A 461 -7.08 -30.23 -8.34
CA GLU A 461 -6.34 -28.96 -8.28
C GLU A 461 -7.15 -27.82 -8.92
N PHE A 462 -7.69 -28.05 -10.11
CA PHE A 462 -8.55 -27.11 -10.81
C PHE A 462 -9.81 -26.77 -10.01
N GLU A 463 -10.50 -27.76 -9.44
CA GLU A 463 -11.70 -27.53 -8.63
C GLU A 463 -11.40 -26.71 -7.37
N SER A 464 -10.24 -26.93 -6.73
CA SER A 464 -9.81 -26.11 -5.60
C SER A 464 -9.51 -24.67 -6.03
N ALA A 465 -8.74 -24.49 -7.10
CA ALA A 465 -8.41 -23.16 -7.64
C ALA A 465 -9.68 -22.41 -8.09
N TYR A 466 -10.63 -23.12 -8.70
CA TYR A 466 -11.89 -22.54 -9.16
C TYR A 466 -12.77 -22.08 -8.00
N ARG A 467 -12.82 -22.85 -6.90
CA ARG A 467 -13.53 -22.46 -5.69
C ARG A 467 -12.95 -21.18 -5.08
N ASP A 468 -11.63 -21.06 -5.03
CA ASP A 468 -10.96 -19.87 -4.48
C ASP A 468 -11.20 -18.65 -5.39
N PHE A 469 -11.07 -18.83 -6.69
CA PHE A 469 -11.41 -17.82 -7.71
C PHE A 469 -12.87 -17.36 -7.60
N SER A 470 -13.82 -18.29 -7.60
CA SER A 470 -15.26 -18.01 -7.51
C SER A 470 -15.63 -17.30 -6.21
N THR A 471 -15.02 -17.69 -5.08
CA THR A 471 -15.22 -17.02 -3.79
C THR A 471 -14.73 -15.57 -3.84
N HIS A 472 -13.60 -15.32 -4.51
CA HIS A 472 -13.06 -13.98 -4.66
C HIS A 472 -13.89 -13.11 -5.62
N VAL A 473 -14.29 -13.66 -6.76
CA VAL A 473 -15.23 -13.02 -7.71
C VAL A 473 -16.52 -12.63 -7.01
N LYS A 474 -17.14 -13.56 -6.26
CA LYS A 474 -18.36 -13.29 -5.50
C LYS A 474 -18.15 -12.16 -4.50
N ARG A 475 -17.00 -12.10 -3.84
CA ARG A 475 -16.67 -11.02 -2.89
C ARG A 475 -16.57 -9.66 -3.58
N ILE A 476 -15.91 -9.58 -4.75
CA ILE A 476 -15.88 -8.35 -5.58
C ILE A 476 -17.32 -7.94 -5.91
N MET A 477 -18.12 -8.83 -6.48
CA MET A 477 -19.48 -8.52 -6.91
C MET A 477 -20.42 -8.14 -5.74
N THR A 478 -20.22 -8.71 -4.56
CA THR A 478 -21.09 -8.48 -3.40
C THR A 478 -20.88 -7.11 -2.74
N TYR A 479 -19.64 -6.61 -2.70
CA TYR A 479 -19.29 -5.36 -1.98
C TYR A 479 -19.05 -4.15 -2.90
N SER A 480 -18.93 -4.37 -4.20
CA SER A 480 -18.67 -3.30 -5.18
C SER A 480 -19.96 -2.63 -5.63
N ALA A 481 -19.91 -1.31 -5.87
CA ALA A 481 -21.01 -0.60 -6.52
C ALA A 481 -21.15 -0.99 -8.00
N ASP A 482 -22.30 -0.67 -8.59
CA ASP A 482 -22.68 -1.07 -9.96
C ASP A 482 -21.67 -0.69 -11.04
N TYR A 483 -21.04 0.48 -10.92
CA TYR A 483 -20.03 0.91 -11.89
C TYR A 483 -18.78 0.01 -11.86
N LEU A 484 -18.34 -0.42 -10.67
CA LEU A 484 -17.18 -1.30 -10.53
C LEU A 484 -17.53 -2.75 -10.91
N ARG A 485 -18.78 -3.19 -10.65
CA ARG A 485 -19.28 -4.50 -11.10
C ARG A 485 -19.26 -4.64 -12.62
N LYS A 486 -19.72 -3.60 -13.32
CA LYS A 486 -19.71 -3.54 -14.80
C LYS A 486 -18.29 -3.58 -15.35
N ASP A 487 -17.43 -2.68 -14.87
CA ASP A 487 -16.02 -2.64 -15.28
C ASP A 487 -15.30 -3.99 -15.02
N PHE A 488 -15.65 -4.69 -13.94
CA PHE A 488 -15.09 -6.00 -13.63
C PHE A 488 -15.64 -7.12 -14.53
N ALA A 489 -16.95 -7.14 -14.80
CA ALA A 489 -17.56 -8.12 -15.69
C ALA A 489 -16.97 -8.01 -17.10
N ASP A 490 -16.90 -6.79 -17.65
CA ASP A 490 -16.30 -6.50 -18.95
C ASP A 490 -14.84 -6.95 -19.00
N TYR A 491 -14.08 -6.72 -17.92
CA TYR A 491 -12.69 -7.16 -17.82
C TYR A 491 -12.55 -8.69 -17.86
N ILE A 492 -13.38 -9.44 -17.10
CA ILE A 492 -13.32 -10.91 -17.10
C ILE A 492 -13.70 -11.49 -18.46
N GLU A 493 -14.74 -10.93 -19.12
CA GLU A 493 -15.15 -11.35 -20.46
C GLU A 493 -14.03 -11.11 -21.48
N GLN A 494 -13.38 -9.95 -21.44
CA GLN A 494 -12.23 -9.65 -22.30
C GLN A 494 -11.04 -10.57 -22.00
N LEU A 495 -10.76 -10.83 -20.72
CA LEU A 495 -9.63 -11.65 -20.29
C LEU A 495 -9.78 -13.11 -20.77
N PHE A 496 -10.98 -13.67 -20.67
CA PHE A 496 -11.27 -15.04 -21.10
C PHE A 496 -11.46 -15.18 -22.61
N SER A 497 -11.87 -14.13 -23.32
CA SER A 497 -11.99 -14.18 -24.78
C SER A 497 -10.66 -13.96 -25.50
N MET A 498 -9.82 -13.02 -25.02
CA MET A 498 -8.60 -12.62 -25.73
C MET A 498 -7.33 -13.30 -25.20
N LYS A 499 -7.14 -13.38 -23.87
CA LYS A 499 -5.87 -13.82 -23.26
C LYS A 499 -5.88 -15.29 -22.86
N TYR A 500 -7.02 -15.79 -22.35
CA TYR A 500 -7.15 -17.16 -21.83
C TYR A 500 -8.40 -17.88 -22.39
N PRO A 501 -8.46 -18.18 -23.71
CA PRO A 501 -9.63 -18.78 -24.36
C PRO A 501 -10.04 -20.14 -23.79
N ILE A 502 -9.10 -20.88 -23.18
CA ILE A 502 -9.37 -22.17 -22.52
C ILE A 502 -10.32 -22.03 -21.31
N LEU A 503 -10.48 -20.82 -20.78
CA LEU A 503 -11.36 -20.51 -19.64
C LEU A 503 -12.74 -19.96 -20.07
N SER A 504 -13.01 -19.82 -21.37
CA SER A 504 -14.28 -19.28 -21.90
C SER A 504 -15.52 -19.98 -21.33
N ASN A 505 -15.45 -21.30 -21.11
CA ASN A 505 -16.53 -22.11 -20.55
C ASN A 505 -16.81 -21.85 -19.05
N ILE A 506 -15.97 -21.07 -18.38
CA ILE A 506 -16.10 -20.69 -16.97
C ILE A 506 -16.93 -19.41 -16.81
N ALA A 507 -16.79 -18.45 -17.73
CA ALA A 507 -17.47 -17.15 -17.65
C ALA A 507 -18.99 -17.26 -17.40
N PRO A 508 -19.74 -18.10 -18.15
CA PRO A 508 -21.19 -18.26 -17.94
C PRO A 508 -21.55 -18.83 -16.57
N LYS A 509 -20.67 -19.63 -15.96
CA LYS A 509 -20.91 -20.27 -14.65
C LYS A 509 -20.76 -19.29 -13.48
N LEU A 510 -20.15 -18.13 -13.70
CA LEU A 510 -19.94 -17.12 -12.66
C LEU A 510 -21.18 -16.25 -12.43
N SER A 511 -22.18 -16.29 -13.33
CA SER A 511 -23.42 -15.49 -13.20
C SER A 511 -23.15 -14.00 -12.95
N LEU A 512 -22.10 -13.43 -13.56
CA LEU A 512 -21.65 -12.06 -13.25
C LEU A 512 -22.77 -11.02 -13.46
N HIS A 513 -23.56 -11.18 -14.51
CA HIS A 513 -24.67 -10.29 -14.85
C HIS A 513 -25.81 -10.33 -13.81
N ASP A 514 -26.01 -11.45 -13.12
CA ASP A 514 -27.05 -11.58 -12.08
C ASP A 514 -26.74 -10.68 -10.88
N TYR A 515 -25.47 -10.40 -10.60
CA TYR A 515 -25.05 -9.55 -9.49
C TYR A 515 -25.16 -8.06 -9.77
N ILE A 516 -25.27 -7.64 -11.04
CA ILE A 516 -25.31 -6.20 -11.40
C ILE A 516 -26.54 -5.52 -10.80
N SER A 517 -27.65 -6.25 -10.63
CA SER A 517 -28.91 -5.72 -10.06
C SER A 517 -29.09 -6.02 -8.57
N THR A 518 -28.12 -6.65 -7.91
CA THR A 518 -28.23 -7.01 -6.48
C THR A 518 -27.85 -5.85 -5.57
N GLU A 519 -28.58 -5.63 -4.47
CA GLU A 519 -28.19 -4.62 -3.48
C GLU A 519 -26.77 -4.89 -2.96
N VAL A 520 -25.95 -3.83 -2.84
CA VAL A 520 -24.62 -3.95 -2.27
C VAL A 520 -24.69 -4.35 -0.80
N LYS A 521 -23.89 -5.36 -0.44
CA LYS A 521 -23.84 -5.85 0.93
C LYS A 521 -23.21 -4.81 1.84
N LYS A 522 -23.90 -4.54 2.94
CA LYS A 522 -23.50 -3.56 3.97
C LYS A 522 -22.42 -4.19 4.86
N PRO A 523 -21.20 -3.63 4.91
CA PRO A 523 -20.12 -4.20 5.71
C PRO A 523 -20.34 -3.95 7.21
N SER A 524 -19.85 -4.84 8.05
CA SER A 524 -19.84 -4.65 9.50
C SER A 524 -18.58 -3.94 9.97
N ILE A 525 -18.70 -3.11 11.00
CA ILE A 525 -17.59 -2.40 11.62
C ILE A 525 -17.18 -3.16 12.88
N PRO A 526 -15.98 -3.76 12.94
CA PRO A 526 -15.48 -4.37 14.15
C PRO A 526 -15.13 -3.29 15.19
N LEU A 527 -15.22 -3.63 16.47
CA LEU A 527 -14.87 -2.73 17.58
C LEU A 527 -13.45 -2.18 17.46
N SER A 528 -12.52 -3.00 16.95
CA SER A 528 -11.11 -2.61 16.78
C SER A 528 -10.88 -1.51 15.75
N ARG A 529 -11.86 -1.21 14.89
CA ARG A 529 -11.75 -0.17 13.87
C ARG A 529 -12.47 1.13 14.23
N GLU A 530 -13.33 1.17 15.25
CA GLU A 530 -13.97 2.43 15.64
C GLU A 530 -13.23 3.05 16.83
N LYS A 531 -12.86 4.32 16.71
CA LYS A 531 -12.01 5.03 17.68
C LYS A 531 -12.56 4.98 19.09
N THR A 532 -13.84 5.31 19.26
CA THR A 532 -14.46 5.48 20.57
C THR A 532 -14.55 4.14 21.30
N ALA A 533 -14.99 3.10 20.58
CA ALA A 533 -15.16 1.76 21.06
C ALA A 533 -13.81 1.11 21.39
N LEU A 534 -12.78 1.33 20.55
CA LEU A 534 -11.41 0.91 20.83
C LEU A 534 -10.86 1.59 22.09
N SER A 535 -11.04 2.91 22.21
CA SER A 535 -10.58 3.69 23.38
C SER A 535 -11.25 3.20 24.68
N ILE A 536 -12.56 2.95 24.64
CA ILE A 536 -13.30 2.38 25.77
C ILE A 536 -12.83 0.96 26.09
N ALA A 537 -12.56 0.13 25.09
CA ALA A 537 -12.06 -1.22 25.31
C ALA A 537 -10.66 -1.23 25.95
N LEU A 538 -9.74 -0.40 25.46
CA LEU A 538 -8.41 -0.25 26.05
C LEU A 538 -8.48 0.29 27.48
N ALA A 539 -9.33 1.30 27.72
CA ALA A 539 -9.57 1.81 29.07
C ALA A 539 -10.18 0.74 29.99
N ALA A 540 -11.14 -0.05 29.50
CA ALA A 540 -11.73 -1.16 30.26
C ALA A 540 -10.70 -2.23 30.61
N MET A 541 -9.83 -2.60 29.67
CA MET A 541 -8.70 -3.51 29.90
C MET A 541 -7.74 -2.97 30.97
N PHE A 542 -7.35 -1.70 30.85
CA PHE A 542 -6.44 -1.03 31.78
C PHE A 542 -7.05 -0.92 33.20
N VAL A 543 -8.31 -0.48 33.30
CA VAL A 543 -9.01 -0.37 34.59
C VAL A 543 -9.22 -1.76 35.22
N PHE A 544 -9.53 -2.78 34.42
CA PHE A 544 -9.63 -4.16 34.90
C PHE A 544 -8.29 -4.66 35.45
N PHE A 545 -7.19 -4.39 34.74
CA PHE A 545 -5.83 -4.67 35.20
C PHE A 545 -5.52 -3.99 36.54
N MET A 546 -5.78 -2.69 36.65
CA MET A 546 -5.57 -1.94 37.90
C MET A 546 -6.42 -2.48 39.05
N THR A 547 -7.67 -2.86 38.77
CA THR A 547 -8.58 -3.49 39.74
C THR A 547 -7.99 -4.79 40.30
N LYS A 548 -7.28 -5.56 39.48
CA LYS A 548 -6.70 -6.84 39.87
C LYS A 548 -5.40 -6.75 40.62
N ILE A 549 -4.52 -5.84 40.24
CA ILE A 549 -3.20 -5.71 40.87
C ILE A 549 -3.25 -4.81 42.09
N SER A 550 -3.84 -3.62 41.96
CA SER A 550 -3.81 -2.59 42.99
C SER A 550 -5.05 -2.61 43.89
N GLY A 551 -6.10 -3.31 43.48
CA GLY A 551 -7.34 -3.47 44.23
C GLY A 551 -8.34 -2.32 44.07
N ALA A 552 -9.56 -2.54 44.57
CA ALA A 552 -10.72 -1.68 44.34
C ALA A 552 -10.56 -0.22 44.82
N LYS A 553 -9.72 0.05 45.82
CA LYS A 553 -9.48 1.42 46.32
C LYS A 553 -8.77 2.29 45.28
N VAL A 554 -7.84 1.71 44.52
CA VAL A 554 -7.06 2.42 43.50
C VAL A 554 -7.84 2.55 42.20
N SER A 555 -8.60 1.50 41.82
CA SER A 555 -9.35 1.46 40.57
C SER A 555 -10.73 2.14 40.61
N PHE A 556 -11.20 2.58 41.78
CA PHE A 556 -12.52 3.20 41.93
C PHE A 556 -12.71 4.42 41.01
N PHE A 557 -11.90 5.46 41.16
CA PHE A 557 -11.99 6.68 40.35
C PHE A 557 -11.78 6.43 38.85
N PRO A 558 -10.76 5.65 38.41
CA PRO A 558 -10.63 5.26 37.00
C PRO A 558 -11.88 4.56 36.46
N SER A 559 -12.48 3.64 37.23
CA SER A 559 -13.70 2.95 36.81
C SER A 559 -14.94 3.84 36.76
N LEU A 560 -15.04 4.84 37.65
CA LEU A 560 -16.10 5.84 37.63
C LEU A 560 -16.00 6.72 36.37
N ILE A 561 -14.79 7.20 36.06
CA ILE A 561 -14.52 7.99 34.84
C ILE A 561 -14.90 7.20 33.60
N LEU A 562 -14.45 5.94 33.52
CA LEU A 562 -14.80 5.04 32.41
C LEU A 562 -16.32 4.87 32.27
N ALA A 563 -17.03 4.61 33.35
CA ALA A 563 -18.49 4.41 33.31
C ALA A 563 -19.23 5.68 32.87
N ILE A 564 -18.89 6.85 33.43
CA ILE A 564 -19.50 8.13 33.04
C ILE A 564 -19.26 8.41 31.56
N PHE A 565 -18.01 8.27 31.10
CA PHE A 565 -17.65 8.52 29.71
C PHE A 565 -18.37 7.56 28.76
N SER A 566 -18.44 6.27 29.09
CA SER A 566 -19.18 5.29 28.32
C SER A 566 -20.66 5.63 28.20
N ILE A 567 -21.31 6.06 29.28
CA ILE A 567 -22.72 6.47 29.24
C ILE A 567 -22.91 7.71 28.37
N VAL A 568 -22.07 8.74 28.53
CA VAL A 568 -22.16 9.97 27.73
C VAL A 568 -21.97 9.67 26.25
N LYS A 569 -20.93 8.90 25.89
CA LYS A 569 -20.67 8.53 24.50
C LYS A 569 -21.75 7.65 23.91
N TRP A 570 -22.37 6.78 24.71
CA TRP A 570 -23.50 5.99 24.27
C TRP A 570 -24.67 6.87 23.83
N PHE A 571 -25.00 7.93 24.58
CA PHE A 571 -26.09 8.86 24.23
C PHE A 571 -25.70 9.92 23.19
N SER A 572 -24.41 10.21 23.02
CA SER A 572 -23.91 11.26 22.12
C SER A 572 -23.37 10.74 20.78
N ALA A 573 -23.47 9.44 20.50
CA ALA A 573 -23.01 8.86 19.24
C ALA A 573 -23.86 9.41 18.07
N ARG A 574 -23.28 10.35 17.32
CA ARG A 574 -23.89 10.92 16.10
C ARG A 574 -23.00 10.75 14.88
N SER A 575 -21.71 10.54 15.11
CA SER A 575 -20.71 10.31 14.09
C SER A 575 -19.70 9.29 14.59
N MET A 576 -19.26 8.41 13.70
CA MET A 576 -18.24 7.40 13.99
C MET A 576 -16.96 7.71 13.21
N GLU A 577 -15.83 7.59 13.89
CA GLU A 577 -14.51 7.66 13.25
C GLU A 577 -14.00 6.22 13.05
N VAL A 578 -13.98 5.79 11.79
CA VAL A 578 -13.56 4.44 11.39
C VAL A 578 -12.12 4.46 10.89
N PHE A 579 -11.28 3.65 11.52
CA PHE A 579 -9.93 3.33 11.11
C PHE A 579 -9.95 2.43 9.87
N VAL A 580 -9.15 2.82 8.88
CA VAL A 580 -8.92 2.04 7.66
C VAL A 580 -7.54 1.39 7.73
N GLU A 581 -6.50 2.22 7.80
CA GLU A 581 -5.09 1.83 7.76
C GLU A 581 -4.23 2.92 8.41
N GLN A 582 -3.06 2.55 8.92
CA GLN A 582 -2.14 3.49 9.55
C GLN A 582 -1.62 4.51 8.52
N GLY A 583 -1.50 5.77 8.93
CA GLY A 583 -1.07 6.84 8.02
C GLY A 583 -2.16 7.33 7.07
N LEU A 584 -3.41 6.91 7.23
CA LEU A 584 -4.56 7.45 6.49
C LEU A 584 -5.53 8.17 7.44
N PRO A 585 -6.26 9.20 6.97
CA PRO A 585 -7.28 9.82 7.79
C PRO A 585 -8.44 8.85 8.04
N THR A 586 -9.11 9.06 9.17
CA THR A 586 -10.28 8.26 9.55
C THR A 586 -11.48 8.58 8.67
N LEU A 587 -12.31 7.57 8.41
CA LEU A 587 -13.60 7.79 7.76
C LEU A 587 -14.60 8.28 8.81
N VAL A 588 -15.10 9.50 8.62
CA VAL A 588 -16.16 10.06 9.47
C VAL A 588 -17.50 9.71 8.86
N LEU A 589 -18.21 8.81 9.51
CA LEU A 589 -19.57 8.41 9.15
C LEU A 589 -20.55 9.15 10.02
N LYS A 590 -21.73 9.49 9.49
CA LYS A 590 -22.86 9.85 10.33
C LYS A 590 -23.49 8.53 10.82
N GLU A 591 -24.27 8.53 11.88
CA GLU A 591 -24.93 7.28 12.29
C GLU A 591 -26.34 7.21 11.72
N SER A 592 -26.60 6.23 10.86
CA SER A 592 -27.96 5.87 10.42
C SER A 592 -28.45 4.51 10.96
N GLY A 593 -27.67 3.84 11.83
CA GLY A 593 -27.88 2.43 12.21
C GLY A 593 -27.78 2.15 13.71
N TRP A 594 -28.12 0.92 14.11
CA TRP A 594 -27.98 0.43 15.49
C TRP A 594 -26.55 -0.05 15.75
N PHE A 595 -25.93 0.35 16.86
CA PHE A 595 -24.64 -0.16 17.32
C PHE A 595 -24.82 -1.07 18.55
N ASN A 596 -23.86 -1.97 18.75
CA ASN A 596 -23.83 -2.91 19.86
C ASN A 596 -23.41 -2.20 21.16
N PRO A 597 -24.28 -2.13 22.18
CA PRO A 597 -23.97 -1.42 23.42
C PRO A 597 -23.06 -2.21 24.38
N GLY A 598 -22.67 -3.44 24.03
CA GLY A 598 -22.02 -4.38 24.93
C GLY A 598 -20.75 -3.87 25.62
N ILE A 599 -19.90 -3.14 24.91
CA ILE A 599 -18.67 -2.58 25.50
C ILE A 599 -18.98 -1.50 26.54
N PHE A 600 -20.03 -0.70 26.34
CA PHE A 600 -20.47 0.30 27.31
C PHE A 600 -21.02 -0.36 28.58
N PHE A 601 -21.79 -1.45 28.43
CA PHE A 601 -22.27 -2.24 29.57
C PHE A 601 -21.13 -2.84 30.40
N ILE A 602 -20.06 -3.33 29.76
CA ILE A 602 -18.88 -3.83 30.47
C ILE A 602 -18.25 -2.72 31.31
N ALA A 603 -18.10 -1.52 30.75
CA ALA A 603 -17.54 -0.36 31.44
C ALA A 603 -18.30 -0.05 32.74
N VAL A 604 -19.64 -0.03 32.67
CA VAL A 604 -20.52 0.18 33.83
C VAL A 604 -20.42 -0.97 34.83
N LEU A 605 -20.32 -2.21 34.35
CA LEU A 605 -20.22 -3.39 35.20
C LEU A 605 -18.89 -3.42 35.99
N ILE A 606 -17.77 -3.02 35.38
CA ILE A 606 -16.48 -2.89 36.07
C ILE A 606 -16.59 -1.90 37.24
N PHE A 607 -17.26 -0.76 37.04
CA PHE A 607 -17.53 0.21 38.10
C PHE A 607 -18.39 -0.39 39.22
N GLY A 608 -19.52 -1.03 38.88
CA GLY A 608 -20.41 -1.65 39.86
C GLY A 608 -19.72 -2.70 40.73
N VAL A 609 -18.80 -3.47 40.13
CA VAL A 609 -18.00 -4.48 40.85
C VAL A 609 -16.96 -3.85 41.78
N ASN A 610 -16.32 -2.76 41.35
CA ASN A 610 -15.40 -2.01 42.21
C ASN A 610 -16.14 -1.38 43.40
N LEU A 611 -17.32 -0.80 43.16
CA LEU A 611 -18.20 -0.27 44.18
C LEU A 611 -18.57 -1.35 45.21
N PHE A 612 -19.05 -2.51 44.75
CA PHE A 612 -19.40 -3.64 45.61
C PHE A 612 -18.22 -4.15 46.45
N LYS A 613 -17.03 -4.28 45.86
CA LYS A 613 -15.81 -4.71 46.58
C LYS A 613 -15.35 -3.69 47.63
N LEU A 614 -15.60 -2.40 47.39
CA LEU A 614 -15.25 -1.32 48.31
C LEU A 614 -16.18 -1.32 49.52
N PHE A 615 -17.49 -1.48 49.32
CA PHE A 615 -18.47 -1.58 50.40
C PHE A 615 -18.39 -2.88 51.20
N ARG A 616 -18.14 -4.03 50.56
CA ARG A 616 -18.02 -5.32 51.28
C ARG A 616 -16.82 -5.35 52.25
N LYS A 617 -15.74 -4.62 51.95
CA LYS A 617 -14.62 -4.45 52.89
C LYS A 617 -14.88 -3.44 54.01
N GLY A 618 -15.89 -2.58 53.86
CA GLY A 618 -16.36 -1.68 54.92
C GLY A 618 -17.21 -2.40 55.98
N ALA A 619 -17.84 -3.52 55.62
CA ALA A 619 -18.66 -4.32 56.53
C ALA A 619 -17.86 -5.19 57.51
N ASP A 620 -16.56 -5.39 57.28
CA ASP A 620 -15.66 -6.10 58.20
C ASP A 620 -15.05 -5.16 59.30
N VAL A 621 -15.51 -3.90 59.38
CA VAL A 621 -14.98 -2.86 60.29
C VAL A 621 -16.09 -2.14 61.07
N LEU A 622 -17.29 -2.71 61.15
CA LEU A 622 -18.36 -2.23 62.05
C LEU A 622 -18.67 -3.27 63.12
#